data_AF-D9PGA2-F1
#
_entry.id   AF-D9PGA2-F1
#
_cell.length_a   1.000
_cell.length_b   1.000
_cell.length_c   1.000
_cell.angle_alpha   90.00
_cell.angle_beta   90.00
_cell.angle_gamma   90.00
#
_symmetry.space_group_name_H-M   'P 1'
#
loop_
_entity.id
_entity.type
_entity.pdbx_description
1 polymer ?
#
loop_
_entity_poly.entity_id
_entity_poly.type
_entity_poly.pdbx_seq_one_letter_code
_entity_poly.pdbx_strand_id
1 'polypeptide(L)'
;FSGKGHNLVSSKNYKDFEMIVDWLITKEGDSGIYLRGTPQVQIWDTSRVDVGAQVGSGGLYNNNKDNVRDPLKVADNPIGEWNTFRITMIGKMLQFT
;
A
#
# COMPACT_ATOMS: atom_id res chain seq x y z
N PHE A 1 2.99 14.98 -10.64
CA PHE A 1 2.34 13.79 -11.23
C PHE A 1 0.83 14.06 -11.26
N SER A 2 0.12 13.89 -12.38
CA SER A 2 -1.28 14.37 -12.55
C SER A 2 -2.37 13.35 -12.17
N GLY A 3 -1.99 12.18 -11.63
CA GLY A 3 -2.92 11.08 -11.33
C GLY A 3 -3.46 10.34 -12.57
N LYS A 4 -3.18 10.81 -13.79
CA LYS A 4 -3.57 10.19 -15.07
C LYS A 4 -2.37 9.50 -15.76
N GLY A 5 -1.68 8.61 -15.04
CA GLY A 5 -0.49 7.92 -15.52
C GLY A 5 -0.61 6.40 -15.42
N HIS A 6 0.29 5.69 -16.11
CA HIS A 6 0.43 4.24 -15.96
C HIS A 6 1.15 3.89 -14.65
N ASN A 7 0.90 2.68 -14.14
CA ASN A 7 1.70 2.12 -13.05
C ASN A 7 3.17 2.04 -13.47
N LEU A 8 4.06 2.38 -12.55
CA LEU A 8 5.49 2.16 -12.72
C LEU A 8 5.87 0.80 -12.14
N VAL A 9 6.81 0.12 -12.80
CA VAL A 9 7.32 -1.19 -12.37
C VAL A 9 8.84 -1.13 -12.31
N SER A 10 9.43 -1.82 -11.33
CA SER A 10 10.89 -1.96 -11.26
C SER A 10 11.41 -2.73 -12.48
N SER A 11 12.53 -2.29 -13.04
CA SER A 11 13.18 -3.01 -14.15
C SER A 11 13.70 -4.38 -13.75
N LYS A 12 14.04 -4.56 -12.46
CA LYS A 12 14.51 -5.82 -11.89
C LYS A 12 13.36 -6.55 -11.20
N ASN A 13 13.38 -7.89 -11.30
CA ASN A 13 12.52 -8.77 -10.52
C ASN A 13 13.19 -9.14 -9.19
N TYR A 14 12.39 -9.15 -8.12
CA TYR A 14 12.82 -9.50 -6.78
C TYR A 14 12.04 -10.71 -6.28
N LYS A 15 12.76 -11.72 -5.81
CA LYS A 15 12.18 -12.79 -5.00
C LYS A 15 12.01 -12.24 -3.59
N ASP A 16 12.83 -12.65 -2.64
CA ASP A 16 12.71 -12.19 -1.26
C ASP A 16 13.38 -10.81 -1.12
N PHE A 17 12.73 -9.89 -0.41
CA PHE A 17 13.23 -8.54 -0.25
C PHE A 17 12.69 -7.88 1.02
N GLU A 18 13.45 -6.88 1.46
CA GLU A 18 12.97 -5.81 2.33
C GLU A 18 12.95 -4.51 1.54
N MET A 19 11.88 -3.75 1.68
CA MET A 19 11.71 -2.45 1.05
C MET A 19 11.30 -1.44 2.10
N ILE A 20 12.07 -0.37 2.20
CA ILE A 20 11.74 0.82 2.98
C ILE A 20 11.35 1.89 1.97
N VAL A 21 10.15 2.44 2.13
CA VAL A 21 9.59 3.41 1.19
C VAL A 21 8.86 4.50 1.95
N ASP A 22 9.28 5.73 1.69
CA ASP A 22 8.56 6.91 2.14
C ASP A 22 7.51 7.28 1.09
N TRP A 23 6.31 7.59 1.56
CA TRP A 23 5.21 7.98 0.71
C TRP A 23 4.46 9.17 1.31
N LEU A 24 3.89 9.97 0.41
CA LEU A 24 3.08 11.13 0.73
C LEU A 24 1.94 11.17 -0.28
N ILE A 25 0.72 11.38 0.21
CA ILE A 25 -0.46 11.57 -0.63
C ILE A 25 -1.09 12.93 -0.41
N THR A 26 -1.88 13.33 -1.39
CA THR A 26 -2.75 14.51 -1.31
C THR A 26 -4.19 14.06 -1.04
N LYS A 27 -5.07 15.04 -0.76
CA LYS A 27 -6.49 14.78 -0.56
C LYS A 27 -7.09 14.04 -1.75
N GLU A 28 -8.00 13.12 -1.48
CA GLU A 28 -8.59 12.20 -2.45
C GLU A 28 -7.58 11.20 -3.06
N GLY A 29 -6.37 11.11 -2.50
CA GLY A 29 -5.32 10.23 -2.98
C GLY A 29 -5.71 8.75 -2.87
N ASP A 30 -5.35 7.99 -3.90
CA ASP A 30 -5.50 6.54 -3.98
C ASP A 30 -4.33 5.97 -4.78
N SER A 31 -3.56 5.10 -4.16
CA SER A 31 -2.34 4.53 -4.72
C SER A 31 -2.06 3.20 -4.03
N GLY A 32 -0.94 2.60 -4.38
CA GLY A 32 -0.45 1.44 -3.64
C GLY A 32 0.76 0.82 -4.30
N ILE A 33 1.28 -0.21 -3.64
CA ILE A 33 2.49 -0.89 -4.06
C ILE A 33 2.15 -2.35 -4.36
N TYR A 34 2.29 -2.75 -5.62
CA TYR A 34 2.05 -4.13 -6.03
C TYR A 34 3.29 -4.99 -5.77
N LEU A 35 3.16 -5.97 -4.89
CA LEU A 35 4.25 -6.88 -4.52
C LEU A 35 4.27 -8.05 -5.48
N ARG A 36 5.26 -8.08 -6.38
CA ARG A 36 5.35 -9.08 -7.48
C ARG A 36 4.07 -9.18 -8.33
N GLY A 37 3.35 -8.06 -8.49
CA GLY A 37 2.09 -7.96 -9.24
C GLY A 37 0.82 -8.23 -8.43
N THR A 38 0.89 -8.94 -7.30
CA THR A 38 -0.20 -9.09 -6.32
C THR A 38 0.34 -9.71 -5.02
N PRO A 39 -0.12 -9.25 -3.83
CA PRO A 39 -1.14 -8.23 -3.55
C PRO A 39 -0.67 -6.79 -3.73
N GLN A 40 -1.62 -5.85 -3.69
CA GLN A 40 -1.40 -4.42 -3.51
C GLN A 40 -1.34 -4.08 -2.03
N VAL A 41 -0.30 -3.37 -1.60
CA VAL A 41 -0.28 -2.65 -0.33
C VAL A 41 -0.96 -1.31 -0.55
N GLN A 42 -2.13 -1.11 0.06
CA GLN A 42 -2.97 0.05 -0.22
C GLN A 42 -2.42 1.32 0.43
N ILE A 43 -2.52 2.43 -0.29
CA ILE A 43 -2.17 3.77 0.19
C ILE A 43 -3.29 4.72 -0.22
N TRP A 44 -3.97 5.34 0.72
CA TRP A 44 -5.13 6.20 0.40
C TRP A 44 -5.41 7.26 1.45
N ASP A 45 -6.20 8.25 1.05
CA ASP A 45 -6.78 9.22 1.96
C ASP A 45 -7.83 8.54 2.84
N THR A 46 -7.53 8.41 4.13
CA THR A 46 -8.37 7.71 5.12
C THR A 46 -9.71 8.40 5.38
N SER A 47 -9.88 9.66 4.93
CA SER A 47 -11.16 10.37 5.02
C SER A 47 -12.20 9.92 3.97
N ARG A 48 -11.78 9.13 2.96
CA ARG A 48 -12.65 8.62 1.88
C ARG A 48 -13.50 7.44 2.35
N VAL A 49 -14.64 7.75 2.98
CA VAL A 49 -15.56 6.76 3.55
C VAL A 49 -16.33 5.95 2.51
N ASP A 50 -16.51 6.50 1.31
CA ASP A 50 -17.22 5.88 0.17
C ASP A 50 -16.52 4.62 -0.36
N VAL A 51 -15.20 4.52 -0.16
CA VAL A 51 -14.38 3.37 -0.54
C VAL A 51 -13.88 2.55 0.65
N GLY A 52 -14.29 2.89 1.87
CA GLY A 52 -13.89 2.22 3.10
C GLY A 52 -12.46 2.53 3.56
N ALA A 53 -11.90 3.68 3.17
CA ALA A 53 -10.50 4.04 3.48
C ALA A 53 -10.21 4.25 4.99
N GLN A 54 -11.27 4.30 5.79
CA GLN A 54 -11.22 4.49 7.24
C GLN A 54 -10.44 3.39 7.98
N VAL A 55 -10.24 2.23 7.34
CA VAL A 55 -9.43 1.14 7.91
C VAL A 55 -7.92 1.46 7.90
N GLY A 56 -7.49 2.51 7.20
CA GLY A 56 -6.08 2.92 7.12
C GLY A 56 -5.33 2.32 5.93
N SER A 57 -4.14 2.85 5.64
CA SER A 57 -3.23 2.31 4.63
C SER A 57 -2.45 1.10 5.15
N GLY A 58 -1.80 0.36 4.23
CA GLY A 58 -1.01 -0.84 4.56
C GLY A 58 -1.78 -2.16 4.45
N GLY A 59 -3.08 -2.12 4.17
CA GLY A 59 -3.87 -3.31 3.90
C GLY A 59 -3.49 -4.01 2.58
N LEU A 60 -3.79 -5.32 2.48
CA LEU A 60 -3.45 -6.17 1.34
C LEU A 60 -4.64 -6.40 0.39
N TYR A 61 -4.67 -5.68 -0.72
CA TYR A 61 -5.77 -5.68 -1.68
C TYR A 61 -5.44 -6.47 -2.96
N ASN A 62 -6.47 -6.75 -3.77
CA ASN A 62 -6.38 -7.38 -5.09
C ASN A 62 -5.73 -8.77 -5.11
N ASN A 63 -5.90 -9.56 -4.04
CA ASN A 63 -5.50 -10.98 -3.97
C ASN A 63 -6.72 -11.94 -3.94
N ASN A 64 -7.16 -12.39 -2.76
CA ASN A 64 -8.28 -13.28 -2.53
C ASN A 64 -9.28 -12.62 -1.58
N LYS A 65 -10.58 -12.75 -1.86
CA LYS A 65 -11.68 -12.16 -1.07
C LYS A 65 -11.76 -12.70 0.35
N ASP A 66 -11.24 -13.91 0.59
CA ASP A 66 -11.32 -14.59 1.88
C ASP A 66 -10.16 -14.24 2.84
N ASN A 67 -9.17 -13.47 2.38
CA ASN A 67 -8.04 -13.06 3.22
C ASN A 67 -8.41 -11.84 4.07
N VAL A 68 -7.91 -11.82 5.32
CA VAL A 68 -7.90 -10.59 6.12
C VAL A 68 -7.01 -9.57 5.41
N ARG A 69 -7.64 -8.55 4.84
CA ARG A 69 -6.95 -7.51 4.06
C ARG A 69 -6.66 -6.25 4.86
N ASP A 70 -7.45 -5.98 5.90
CA ASP A 70 -7.37 -4.72 6.62
C ASP A 70 -6.08 -4.68 7.46
N PRO A 71 -5.43 -3.51 7.58
CA PRO A 71 -4.29 -3.37 8.46
C PRO A 71 -4.73 -3.54 9.92
N LEU A 72 -3.78 -3.90 10.79
CA LEU A 72 -4.07 -4.13 12.21
C LEU A 72 -4.54 -2.87 12.96
N LYS A 73 -4.17 -1.70 12.46
CA LYS A 73 -4.55 -0.39 13.00
C LYS A 73 -4.43 0.67 11.91
N VAL A 74 -5.17 1.77 12.06
CA VAL A 74 -4.93 3.01 11.33
C VAL A 74 -3.65 3.63 11.87
N ALA A 75 -2.62 3.73 11.03
CA ALA A 75 -1.30 4.26 11.41
C ALA A 75 -0.84 5.40 10.48
N ASP A 76 -1.71 5.85 9.58
CA ASP A 76 -1.46 6.93 8.65
C ASP A 76 -1.24 8.25 9.40
N ASN A 77 -0.17 8.95 9.04
CA ASN A 77 -0.03 10.37 9.34
C ASN A 77 -1.04 11.18 8.51
N PRO A 78 -1.36 12.43 8.92
CA PRO A 78 -2.23 13.32 8.18
C PRO A 78 -1.86 13.48 6.70
N ILE A 79 -2.85 13.82 5.87
CA ILE A 79 -2.64 14.14 4.46
C ILE A 79 -1.62 15.27 4.32
N GLY A 80 -0.66 15.10 3.40
CA GLY A 80 0.44 16.05 3.21
C GLY A 80 1.66 15.80 4.10
N GLU A 81 1.61 14.81 5.00
CA GLU A 81 2.75 14.36 5.78
C GLU A 81 3.36 13.07 5.23
N TRP A 82 4.64 12.89 5.48
CA TRP A 82 5.36 11.69 5.09
C TRP A 82 4.98 10.52 5.99
N ASN A 83 4.78 9.37 5.36
CA ASN A 83 4.63 8.07 6.00
C ASN A 83 5.77 7.16 5.53
N THR A 84 6.14 6.17 6.33
CA THR A 84 7.14 5.17 5.95
C THR A 84 6.53 3.79 6.07
N PHE A 85 6.66 2.99 5.02
CA PHE A 85 6.46 1.55 5.11
C PHE A 85 7.79 0.83 5.17
N ARG A 86 7.83 -0.21 6.00
CA ARG A 86 8.82 -1.28 5.95
C ARG A 86 8.11 -2.57 5.55
N ILE A 87 8.42 -3.08 4.36
CA ILE A 87 7.75 -4.23 3.76
C ILE A 87 8.77 -5.35 3.60
N THR A 88 8.48 -6.49 4.23
CA THR A 88 9.30 -7.69 4.13
C THR A 88 8.51 -8.78 3.42
N MET A 89 9.02 -9.22 2.27
CA MET A 89 8.43 -10.31 1.49
C MET A 89 9.37 -11.50 1.46
N ILE A 90 8.94 -12.61 2.06
CA ILE A 90 9.74 -13.85 2.18
C ILE A 90 8.92 -15.04 1.66
N GLY A 91 9.44 -15.74 0.67
CA GLY A 91 8.74 -16.85 0.03
C GLY A 91 7.41 -16.39 -0.60
N LYS A 92 6.32 -17.05 -0.25
CA LYS A 92 4.94 -16.63 -0.58
C LYS A 92 4.29 -15.78 0.53
N MET A 93 4.99 -15.55 1.64
CA MET A 93 4.47 -14.87 2.82
C MET A 93 4.88 -13.39 2.81
N LEU A 94 3.96 -12.54 3.23
CA LEU A 94 4.17 -11.11 3.42
C LEU A 94 4.10 -10.77 4.90
N GLN A 95 5.05 -10.00 5.39
CA GLN A 95 5.07 -9.49 6.76
C GLN A 95 5.23 -7.97 6.75
N PHE A 96 4.33 -7.28 7.45
CA PHE A 96 4.40 -5.84 7.73
C PHE A 96 4.73 -5.64 9.20
N THR A 97 5.56 -4.66 9.49
CA THR A 97 5.94 -4.23 10.84
C THR A 97 5.82 -2.73 10.95
#